data_AF-A0A7W6PI15-F1
#
_entry.id   AF-A0A7W6PI15-F1
#
_cell.length_a   1.000
_cell.length_b   1.000
_cell.length_c   1.000
_cell.angle_alpha   90.00
_cell.angle_beta   90.00
_cell.angle_gamma   90.00
#
_symmetry.space_group_name_H-M   'P 1'
#
loop_
_entity.id
_entity.type
_entity.pdbx_description
1 polymer ?
#
loop_
_entity_poly.entity_id
_entity_poly.type
_entity_poly.pdbx_seq_one_letter_code
_entity_poly.pdbx_strand_id
1 'polypeptide(L)' 'MQVSDRLLLELQGFHDAYGRGPDFWDAYQRIMAIAAQAGGDMIDLANEMASLAQGIGAIDRAQLL' A
#
# COMPACT_ATOMS: atom_id res chain seq x y z
N MET A 1 11.44 5.30 3.67
CA MET A 1 10.60 6.50 3.71
C MET A 1 9.30 6.03 4.32
N GLN A 2 9.01 6.32 5.60
CA GLN A 2 7.83 5.71 6.23
C GLN A 2 6.56 6.07 5.45
N VAL A 3 5.84 5.06 4.96
CA VAL A 3 4.46 5.22 4.54
C VAL A 3 3.71 5.84 5.71
N SER A 4 3.21 7.06 5.52
CA SER A 4 2.63 7.86 6.60
C SER A 4 1.30 7.26 7.07
N ASP A 5 0.97 7.40 8.36
CA ASP A 5 -0.28 6.90 8.94
C ASP A 5 -1.54 7.32 8.17
N ARG A 6 -1.46 8.45 7.46
CA ARG A 6 -2.52 8.94 6.59
C ARG A 6 -2.75 8.06 5.36
N LEU A 7 -1.69 7.55 4.73
CA LEU A 7 -1.78 6.64 3.58
C LEU A 7 -2.33 5.29 4.01
N LEU A 8 -1.98 4.83 5.21
CA LEU A 8 -2.56 3.64 5.81
C LEU A 8 -4.08 3.80 5.99
N LEU A 9 -4.52 4.92 6.56
CA LEU A 9 -5.94 5.21 6.77
C LEU A 9 -6.71 5.29 5.46
N GLU A 10 -6.11 5.88 4.43
CA GLU A 10 -6.69 5.95 3.09
C GLU A 10 -6.83 4.55 2.48
N LEU A 11 -5.76 3.76 2.48
CA LEU A 11 -5.78 2.40 1.92
C LEU A 11 -6.75 1.47 2.66
N GLN A 12 -6.84 1.60 3.99
CA GLN A 12 -7.80 0.87 4.80
C GLN A 12 -9.24 1.29 4.47
N GLY A 13 -9.51 2.58 4.27
CA GLY A 13 -10.82 3.06 3.83
C GLY A 13 -11.25 2.48 2.48
N PHE A 14 -10.32 2.34 1.53
CA PHE A 14 -10.59 1.65 0.26
C PHE A 14 -10.86 0.16 0.47
N HIS A 15 -10.11 -0.51 1.35
CA HIS A 15 -10.33 -1.93 1.64
C HIS A 15 -11.68 -2.16 2.32
N ASP A 16 -12.10 -1.30 3.24
CA ASP A 16 -13.38 -1.43 3.92
C ASP A 16 -14.57 -1.18 2.97
N ALA A 17 -14.42 -0.27 2.00
CA ALA A 17 -15.46 0.07 1.04
C ALA A 17 -15.57 -0.92 -0.13
N TYR A 18 -14.44 -1.41 -0.64
CA TYR A 18 -14.35 -2.15 -1.91
C TYR A 18 -13.72 -3.55 -1.76
N GLY A 19 -13.31 -3.92 -0.55
CA GLY A 19 -12.60 -5.18 -0.28
C GLY A 19 -11.28 -5.25 -1.03
N ARG A 20 -11.01 -6.41 -1.63
CA ARG A 20 -9.81 -6.69 -2.45
C ARG A 20 -10.03 -6.39 -3.95
N GLY A 21 -11.02 -5.54 -4.27
CA GLY A 21 -11.45 -5.23 -5.63
C GLY A 21 -10.49 -4.31 -6.41
N PRO A 22 -10.77 -4.06 -7.71
CA PRO A 22 -9.92 -3.22 -8.57
C PRO A 22 -9.67 -1.82 -7.98
N ASP A 23 -10.69 -1.18 -7.40
CA ASP A 23 -10.57 0.16 -6.82
C ASP A 23 -9.54 0.24 -5.69
N PHE A 24 -9.43 -0.82 -4.88
CA PHE A 24 -8.40 -0.92 -3.85
C PHE A 24 -7.00 -0.98 -4.48
N TRP A 25 -6.84 -1.79 -5.52
CA TRP A 25 -5.56 -1.96 -6.20
C TRP A 25 -5.13 -0.70 -6.98
N ASP A 26 -6.08 0.04 -7.54
CA ASP A 26 -5.83 1.33 -8.17
C ASP A 26 -5.34 2.36 -7.14
N ALA A 27 -5.96 2.42 -5.96
CA ALA A 27 -5.50 3.27 -4.86
C ALA A 27 -4.10 2.86 -4.39
N TYR A 28 -3.85 1.56 -4.22
CA TYR A 28 -2.54 1.01 -3.87
C TYR A 28 -1.45 1.44 -4.86
N GLN A 29 -1.69 1.28 -6.17
CA GLN A 29 -0.75 1.68 -7.22
C GLN A 29 -0.50 3.19 -7.25
N ARG A 30 -1.56 3.99 -7.07
CA ARG A 30 -1.45 5.45 -7.04
C ARG A 30 -0.57 5.92 -5.87
N ILE A 31 -0.73 5.33 -4.70
CA ILE A 31 0.07 5.63 -3.51
C ILE A 31 1.54 5.26 -3.76
N MET A 32 1.80 4.06 -4.32
CA MET A 32 3.14 3.63 -4.68
C MET A 32 3.79 4.60 -5.68
N ALA A 33 3.06 5.07 -6.70
CA ALA A 33 3.57 6.01 -7.69
C ALA A 33 3.92 7.38 -7.10
N ILE A 34 3.13 7.88 -6.14
CA ILE A 34 3.39 9.15 -5.45
C ILE A 34 4.64 9.01 -4.57
N ALA A 35 4.75 7.93 -3.81
CA ALA A 35 5.90 7.69 -2.93
C ALA A 35 7.19 7.45 -3.72
N ALA A 36 7.13 6.76 -4.87
CA ALA A 36 8.28 6.56 -5.74
C ALA A 36 8.82 7.89 -6.31
N GLN A 37 7.94 8.84 -6.65
CA GLN A 37 8.33 10.17 -7.11
C GLN A 37 9.04 11.02 -6.06
N ALA A 38 8.86 10.71 -4.77
CA ALA A 38 9.54 11.40 -3.68
C ALA A 38 11.04 11.00 -3.55
N GLY A 39 11.53 10.07 -4.38
CA GLY A 39 12.96 9.73 -4.48
C GLY A 39 13.49 8.85 -3.36
N GLY A 40 12.61 8.11 -2.66
CA GLY A 40 12.99 7.12 -1.66
C GLY A 40 13.50 5.80 -2.28
N ASP A 41 14.05 4.92 -1.45
CA ASP A 41 14.40 3.56 -1.86
C ASP A 41 13.13 2.79 -2.29
N MET A 42 13.13 2.32 -3.54
CA MET A 42 11.99 1.64 -4.16
C MET A 42 11.74 0.25 -3.53
N ILE A 43 12.80 -0.42 -3.06
CA ILE A 43 12.70 -1.74 -2.41
C ILE A 43 12.04 -1.57 -1.04
N ASP A 44 12.51 -0.60 -0.25
CA ASP A 44 11.89 -0.30 1.04
C ASP A 44 10.42 0.07 0.87
N LEU A 45 10.10 0.92 -0.11
CA LEU A 45 8.72 1.30 -0.41
C LEU A 45 7.86 0.10 -0.79
N ALA A 46 8.35 -0.79 -1.65
CA ALA A 46 7.62 -1.99 -2.05
C ALA A 46 7.38 -2.93 -0.86
N ASN A 47 8.40 -3.11 -0.01
CA ASN A 47 8.32 -3.93 1.20
C ASN A 47 7.34 -3.36 2.23
N GLU A 48 7.36 -2.04 2.44
CA GLU A 48 6.43 -1.34 3.32
C GLU A 48 4.98 -1.48 2.83
N MET A 49 4.74 -1.21 1.54
CA MET A 49 3.40 -1.31 0.95
C MET A 49 2.86 -2.75 0.96
N ALA A 50 3.70 -3.75 0.66
CA ALA A 50 3.29 -5.15 0.72
C ALA A 50 2.95 -5.58 2.17
N SER A 51 3.74 -5.15 3.15
CA SER A 51 3.46 -5.40 4.57
C SER A 51 2.16 -4.75 5.01
N LEU A 52 1.87 -3.55 4.51
CA LEU A 52 0.65 -2.81 4.81
C LEU A 52 -0.58 -3.52 4.23
N ALA A 53 -0.52 -3.95 2.97
CA ALA A 53 -1.58 -4.74 2.34
C ALA A 53 -1.86 -6.04 3.10
N GLN A 54 -0.83 -6.71 3.62
CA GLN A 54 -1.01 -7.87 4.49
C GLN A 54 -1.67 -7.49 5.82
N GLY A 55 -1.21 -6.41 6.47
CA GLY A 55 -1.72 -5.96 7.76
C GLY A 55 -3.22 -5.64 7.78
N ILE A 56 -3.74 -5.11 6.67
CA ILE A 56 -5.18 -4.82 6.51
C ILE A 56 -5.97 -6.01 5.95
N GLY A 57 -5.31 -7.13 5.67
CA GLY A 57 -5.96 -8.34 5.14
C GLY A 57 -6.31 -8.28 3.65
N ALA A 58 -5.71 -7.37 2.88
CA ALA A 58 -5.89 -7.30 1.44
C ALA A 58 -5.17 -8.46 0.70
N ILE A 59 -4.08 -8.95 1.29
CA ILE A 59 -3.36 -10.16 0.86
C ILE A 59 -3.06 -11.05 2.06
N ASP A 60 -2.89 -12.35 1.81
CA ASP A 60 -2.67 -13.31 2.89
C ASP A 60 -1.19 -13.35 3.34
N ARG A 61 -0.26 -13.05 2.43
CA ARG A 61 1.18 -13.00 2.72
C ARG A 61 1.94 -12.05 1.80
N ALA A 62 2.64 -11.09 2.39
CA ALA A 62 3.58 -10.22 1.68
C ALA A 62 4.84 -11.00 1.28
N GLN A 63 5.27 -10.82 0.03
CA GLN A 63 6.58 -11.28 -0.44
C GLN A 63 7.52 -10.09 -0.44
N LEU A 64 8.47 -10.10 0.51
CA LEU A 64 9.45 -9.03 0.70
C LEU A 64 10.75 -9.37 -0.05
N LEU A 65 11.43 -8.34 -0.53
CA LEU A 65 12.69 -8.39 -1.28
C LEU A 65 13.90 -8.07 -0.41
#